data_AF-A0A5N1LG50-F1
#
_entry.id   AF-A0A5N1LG50-F1
#
_cell.length_a   1.000
_cell.length_b   1.000
_cell.length_c   1.000
_cell.angle_alpha   90.00
_cell.angle_beta   90.00
_cell.angle_gamma   90.00
#
_symmetry.space_group_name_H-M   'P 1'
#
loop_
_entity.id
_entity.type
_entity.pdbx_description
1 polymer ?
#
loop_
_entity_poly.entity_id
_entity_poly.type
_entity_poly.pdbx_seq_one_letter_code
_entity_poly.pdbx_strand_id
1 'polypeptide(L)'
;MAFRRLLRGTVPWEQLEGVVRAVMERYDEPAAHVAFLEADNWLSTPLVVNDQWFVKVITGQNSLVHTLLTAGRNIGAFSSGTEGFFEHFGTPYEMAEHELAATRRMREIGVNAPEPIEAFEYDGMGVLVLEYIPDFEPLDDLPAETVERHSPTVFDFLHRMHEDGLAHGDFRCENVLVAHDDLYFIDATSVREEAISDARAYDLACALGALEPLIGAPPAVSAAARHYDTSELLAAEEFLDFVNIRPDHDFAAAEIRGAVEKRA
;
A
#
# COMPACT_ATOMS: atom_id res chain seq x y z
N MET A 1 11.40 16.91 15.67
CA MET A 1 12.23 17.46 14.57
C MET A 1 13.54 16.67 14.35
N ALA A 2 14.42 16.48 15.35
CA ALA A 2 15.68 15.73 15.18
C ALA A 2 15.50 14.20 15.02
N PHE A 3 14.50 13.61 15.69
CA PHE A 3 14.21 12.16 15.62
C PHE A 3 13.67 11.71 14.25
N ARG A 4 12.85 12.55 13.59
CA ARG A 4 12.30 12.29 12.23
C ARG A 4 13.38 12.25 11.14
N ARG A 5 14.51 12.95 11.34
CA ARG A 5 15.63 12.99 10.39
C ARG A 5 16.54 11.76 10.47
N LEU A 6 16.54 11.04 11.60
CA LEU A 6 17.38 9.87 11.83
C LEU A 6 16.76 8.57 11.30
N LEU A 7 15.44 8.56 11.05
CA LEU A 7 14.66 7.41 10.59
C LEU A 7 14.36 7.42 9.09
N ARG A 8 14.59 8.55 8.41
CA ARG A 8 14.51 8.61 6.94
C ARG A 8 15.78 7.94 6.40
N GLY A 9 15.64 6.80 5.74
CA GLY A 9 16.76 6.16 5.06
C GLY A 9 17.35 7.14 4.05
N THR A 10 18.62 7.50 4.21
CA THR A 10 19.35 8.24 3.18
C THR A 10 20.38 7.29 2.60
N VAL A 11 20.14 6.82 1.39
CA VAL A 11 21.11 6.01 0.66
C VAL A 11 22.17 6.95 0.07
N PRO A 12 23.47 6.76 0.37
CA PRO A 12 24.54 7.50 -0.28
C PRO A 12 24.44 7.40 -1.80
N TRP A 13 24.75 8.51 -2.50
CA TRP A 13 24.68 8.56 -3.96
C TRP A 13 25.46 7.44 -4.64
N GLU A 14 26.67 7.12 -4.15
CA GLU A 14 27.51 6.05 -4.70
C GLU A 14 26.82 4.67 -4.67
N GLN A 15 26.03 4.40 -3.62
CA GLN A 15 25.28 3.15 -3.48
C GLN A 15 24.07 3.14 -4.43
N LEU A 16 23.34 4.27 -4.55
CA LEU A 16 22.25 4.40 -5.53
C LEU A 16 22.75 4.25 -6.96
N GLU A 17 23.89 4.86 -7.29
CA GLU A 17 24.53 4.71 -8.60
C GLU A 17 24.91 3.25 -8.88
N GLY A 18 25.41 2.54 -7.87
CA GLY A 18 25.67 1.10 -7.95
C GLY A 18 24.41 0.28 -8.25
N VAL A 19 23.32 0.54 -7.53
CA VAL A 19 22.02 -0.11 -7.78
C VAL A 19 21.52 0.19 -9.19
N VAL A 20 21.57 1.44 -9.64
CA VAL A 20 21.16 1.81 -11.01
C VAL A 20 22.02 1.06 -12.04
N ARG A 21 23.34 1.00 -11.87
CA ARG A 21 24.22 0.22 -12.77
C ARG A 21 23.84 -1.26 -12.79
N ALA A 22 23.54 -1.85 -11.64
CA ALA A 22 23.09 -3.23 -11.57
C ALA A 22 21.76 -3.46 -12.31
N VAL A 23 20.80 -2.54 -12.21
CA VAL A 23 19.55 -2.58 -12.99
C VAL A 23 19.86 -2.51 -14.49
N MET A 24 20.71 -1.58 -14.90
CA MET A 24 21.08 -1.39 -16.31
C MET A 24 21.79 -2.61 -16.92
N GLU A 25 22.72 -3.22 -16.18
CA GLU A 25 23.42 -4.44 -16.59
C GLU A 25 22.47 -5.63 -16.73
N ARG A 26 21.43 -5.72 -15.89
CA ARG A 26 20.43 -6.81 -15.95
C ARG A 26 19.51 -6.73 -17.16
N TYR A 27 19.22 -5.52 -17.63
CA TYR A 27 18.31 -5.28 -18.75
C TYR A 27 19.02 -4.84 -20.04
N ASP A 28 20.35 -5.02 -20.12
CA ASP A 28 21.19 -4.72 -21.27
C ASP A 28 21.05 -3.28 -21.81
N GLU A 29 20.87 -2.32 -20.89
CA GLU A 29 20.69 -0.91 -21.25
C GLU A 29 22.01 -0.13 -21.26
N PRO A 30 22.30 0.70 -22.28
CA PRO A 30 23.58 1.37 -22.42
C PRO A 30 23.72 2.67 -21.62
N ALA A 31 22.61 3.31 -21.22
CA ALA A 31 22.62 4.59 -20.50
C ALA A 31 21.35 4.80 -19.67
N ALA A 32 21.52 5.31 -18.45
CA ALA A 32 20.43 5.52 -17.49
C ALA A 32 20.03 7.00 -17.44
N HIS A 33 18.74 7.26 -17.57
CA HIS A 33 18.07 8.46 -17.08
C HIS A 33 17.39 8.10 -15.76
N VAL A 34 17.68 8.84 -14.69
CA VAL A 34 17.16 8.55 -13.35
C VAL A 34 16.37 9.74 -12.84
N ALA A 35 15.12 9.51 -12.47
CA ALA A 35 14.28 10.47 -11.77
C ALA A 35 13.95 9.94 -10.37
N PHE A 36 14.15 10.76 -9.34
CA PHE A 36 13.74 10.40 -7.98
C PHE A 36 12.31 10.88 -7.75
N LEU A 37 11.45 10.00 -7.24
CA LEU A 37 10.10 10.41 -6.87
C LEU A 37 10.16 11.12 -5.50
N GLU A 38 9.41 12.20 -5.36
CA GLU A 38 9.24 12.88 -4.07
C GLU A 38 8.36 12.02 -3.16
N ALA A 39 8.97 11.04 -2.50
CA ALA A 39 8.31 10.24 -1.48
C ALA A 39 8.88 10.56 -0.09
N ASP A 40 8.05 10.34 0.93
CA ASP A 40 8.52 10.19 2.29
C ASP A 40 9.28 8.86 2.37
N ASN A 41 10.59 8.89 2.02
CA ASN A 41 11.56 7.76 1.96
C ASN A 41 11.78 7.00 3.29
N TRP A 42 10.73 6.68 4.01
CA TRP A 42 10.74 6.00 5.30
C TRP A 42 10.83 4.48 5.11
N LEU A 43 10.26 3.97 4.03
CA LEU A 43 10.14 2.53 3.75
C LEU A 43 11.02 2.05 2.59
N SER A 44 11.29 2.92 1.62
CA SER A 44 12.20 2.66 0.49
C SER A 44 12.72 3.98 -0.05
N THR A 45 13.74 3.93 -0.91
CA THR A 45 14.09 5.05 -1.80
C THR A 45 13.57 4.71 -3.19
N PRO A 46 12.46 5.33 -3.64
CA PRO A 46 11.90 5.10 -4.96
C PRO A 46 12.61 5.95 -6.01
N LEU A 47 12.88 5.34 -7.16
CA LEU A 47 13.43 6.01 -8.33
C LEU A 47 12.89 5.37 -9.61
N VAL A 48 12.85 6.16 -10.68
CA VAL A 48 12.46 5.74 -12.02
C VAL A 48 13.69 5.70 -12.90
N VAL A 49 13.89 4.59 -13.62
CA VAL A 49 14.97 4.42 -14.59
C VAL A 49 14.37 4.34 -16.00
N ASN A 50 14.89 5.19 -16.89
CA ASN A 50 14.54 5.25 -18.33
C ASN A 50 13.04 5.38 -18.62
N ASP A 51 12.24 5.91 -17.69
CA ASP A 51 10.78 5.99 -17.78
C ASP A 51 10.11 4.62 -18.03
N GLN A 52 10.80 3.55 -17.64
CA GLN A 52 10.38 2.16 -17.87
C GLN A 52 10.30 1.37 -16.58
N TRP A 53 11.25 1.60 -15.66
CA TRP A 53 11.34 0.83 -14.43
C TRP A 53 11.13 1.71 -13.23
N PHE A 54 10.21 1.29 -12.38
CA PHE A 54 10.11 1.79 -11.02
C PHE A 54 10.98 0.89 -10.13
N VAL A 55 11.94 1.49 -9.44
CA VAL A 55 12.92 0.81 -8.62
C VAL A 55 12.79 1.29 -7.17
N LYS A 56 12.57 0.35 -6.27
CA LYS A 56 12.56 0.58 -4.82
C LYS A 56 13.83 0.02 -4.20
N VAL A 57 14.59 0.90 -3.54
CA VAL A 57 15.77 0.50 -2.77
C VAL A 57 15.42 0.43 -1.28
N ILE A 58 15.54 -0.76 -0.71
CA ILE A 58 15.26 -1.06 0.69
C ILE A 58 16.60 -1.23 1.42
N THR A 59 16.84 -0.43 2.44
CA THR A 59 18.02 -0.55 3.30
C THR A 59 17.69 -1.23 4.62
N GLY A 60 18.71 -1.67 5.37
CA GLY A 60 18.49 -2.18 6.73
C GLY A 60 17.85 -1.18 7.70
N GLN A 61 18.05 0.13 7.51
CA GLN A 61 17.33 1.15 8.29
C GLN A 61 15.85 1.17 7.96
N ASN A 62 15.50 1.02 6.68
CA ASN A 62 14.12 0.96 6.23
C ASN A 62 13.42 -0.30 6.78
N SER A 63 14.10 -1.45 6.77
CA SER A 63 13.58 -2.69 7.34
C SER A 63 13.28 -2.58 8.84
N LEU A 64 14.12 -1.84 9.60
CA LEU A 64 13.87 -1.55 11.01
C LEU A 64 12.61 -0.68 11.20
N VAL A 65 12.42 0.34 10.36
CA VAL A 65 11.22 1.20 10.41
C VAL A 65 9.98 0.38 10.04
N HIS A 66 10.06 -0.45 9.00
CA HIS A 66 8.98 -1.34 8.59
C HIS A 66 8.59 -2.30 9.72
N THR A 67 9.58 -2.85 10.41
CA THR A 67 9.37 -3.70 11.60
C THR A 67 8.61 -2.96 12.69
N LEU A 68 8.99 -1.72 12.99
CA LEU A 68 8.33 -0.91 14.02
C LEU A 68 6.90 -0.53 13.63
N LEU A 69 6.66 -0.18 12.37
CA LEU A 69 5.33 0.15 11.86
C LEU A 69 4.42 -1.08 11.84
N THR A 70 4.94 -2.21 11.37
CA THR A 70 4.24 -3.51 11.39
C THR A 70 3.88 -3.91 12.82
N ALA A 71 4.83 -3.76 13.76
CA ALA A 71 4.57 -3.99 15.19
C ALA A 71 3.52 -3.01 15.74
N GLY A 72 3.54 -1.74 15.34
CA GLY A 72 2.52 -0.74 15.71
C GLY A 72 1.12 -1.11 15.22
N ARG A 73 1.00 -1.54 13.95
CA ARG A 73 -0.25 -2.07 13.38
C ARG A 73 -0.75 -3.29 14.16
N ASN A 74 0.16 -4.21 14.49
CA ASN A 74 -0.12 -5.40 15.29
C ASN A 74 -0.47 -5.10 16.76
N ILE A 75 0.06 -4.04 17.36
CA ILE A 75 -0.32 -3.60 18.72
C ILE A 75 -1.69 -2.91 18.71
N GLY A 76 -2.02 -2.18 17.65
CA GLY A 76 -3.37 -1.65 17.42
C GLY A 76 -4.44 -2.74 17.41
N ALA A 77 -4.18 -3.81 16.66
CA ALA A 77 -4.97 -5.04 16.66
C ALA A 77 -5.11 -5.71 18.04
N PHE A 78 -4.10 -5.58 18.91
CA PHE A 78 -4.16 -6.12 20.27
C PHE A 78 -5.13 -5.35 21.18
N SER A 79 -5.38 -4.06 20.88
CA SER A 79 -6.36 -3.26 21.63
C SER A 79 -7.82 -3.64 21.34
N SER A 80 -8.09 -4.28 20.20
CA SER A 80 -9.36 -4.94 19.87
C SER A 80 -9.43 -6.42 20.31
N GLY A 81 -8.35 -6.96 20.89
CA GLY A 81 -8.33 -8.29 21.51
C GLY A 81 -7.74 -9.42 20.68
N THR A 82 -7.11 -9.14 19.53
CA THR A 82 -6.50 -10.17 18.67
C THR A 82 -4.97 -10.18 18.71
N GLU A 83 -4.34 -11.35 18.56
CA GLU A 83 -2.90 -11.44 18.30
C GLU A 83 -2.59 -10.81 16.93
N GLY A 84 -1.49 -10.04 16.80
CA GLY A 84 -1.20 -9.23 15.61
C GLY A 84 -1.34 -9.98 14.27
N PHE A 85 -1.58 -9.28 13.17
CA PHE A 85 -1.98 -9.87 11.88
C PHE A 85 -0.88 -9.89 10.81
N PHE A 86 -0.01 -8.88 10.81
CA PHE A 86 1.00 -8.68 9.77
C PHE A 86 2.29 -9.46 10.05
N GLU A 87 2.87 -10.04 9.00
CA GLU A 87 4.13 -10.77 9.07
C GLU A 87 5.32 -9.85 9.30
N HIS A 88 6.28 -10.32 10.11
CA HIS A 88 7.55 -9.63 10.31
C HIS A 88 8.53 -10.09 9.23
N PHE A 89 8.80 -9.22 8.26
CA PHE A 89 9.75 -9.53 7.19
C PHE A 89 11.19 -9.35 7.66
N GLY A 90 12.06 -10.25 7.20
CA GLY A 90 13.46 -10.32 7.58
C GLY A 90 14.34 -9.27 6.91
N THR A 91 15.41 -9.71 6.28
CA THR A 91 16.41 -8.87 5.61
C THR A 91 15.80 -7.94 4.53
N PRO A 92 16.47 -6.84 4.14
CA PRO A 92 15.98 -5.95 3.08
C PRO A 92 15.64 -6.67 1.77
N TYR A 93 16.42 -7.70 1.41
CA TYR A 93 16.17 -8.51 0.23
C TYR A 93 14.88 -9.34 0.35
N GLU A 94 14.66 -10.01 1.48
CA GLU A 94 13.42 -10.76 1.72
C GLU A 94 12.20 -9.84 1.63
N MET A 95 12.28 -8.61 2.13
CA MET A 95 11.20 -7.62 1.96
C MET A 95 10.89 -7.34 0.48
N ALA A 96 11.91 -7.15 -0.36
CA ALA A 96 11.74 -6.93 -1.79
C ALA A 96 11.11 -8.16 -2.47
N GLU A 97 11.54 -9.38 -2.11
CA GLU A 97 10.94 -10.62 -2.63
C GLU A 97 9.48 -10.78 -2.22
N HIS A 98 9.14 -10.48 -0.97
CA HIS A 98 7.77 -10.55 -0.48
C HIS A 98 6.86 -9.55 -1.20
N GLU A 99 7.30 -8.31 -1.40
CA GLU A 99 6.53 -7.29 -2.14
C GLU A 99 6.37 -7.67 -3.61
N LEU A 100 7.41 -8.22 -4.25
CA LEU A 100 7.32 -8.76 -5.60
C LEU A 100 6.29 -9.90 -5.70
N ALA A 101 6.29 -10.82 -4.74
CA ALA A 101 5.37 -11.95 -4.70
C ALA A 101 3.92 -11.51 -4.46
N ALA A 102 3.70 -10.55 -3.55
CA ALA A 102 2.38 -9.95 -3.33
C ALA A 102 1.86 -9.25 -4.60
N THR A 103 2.72 -8.50 -5.29
CA THR A 103 2.38 -7.81 -6.55
C THR A 103 2.04 -8.78 -7.67
N ARG A 104 2.79 -9.89 -7.81
CA ARG A 104 2.45 -10.99 -8.74
C ARG A 104 1.07 -11.55 -8.45
N ARG A 105 0.82 -11.86 -7.19
CA ARG A 105 -0.44 -12.49 -6.79
C ARG A 105 -1.63 -11.56 -6.99
N MET A 106 -1.50 -10.26 -6.71
CA MET A 106 -2.51 -9.24 -7.06
C MET A 106 -2.88 -9.31 -8.55
N ARG A 107 -1.90 -9.34 -9.45
CA ARG A 107 -2.16 -9.43 -10.90
C ARG A 107 -2.83 -10.75 -11.29
N GLU A 108 -2.40 -11.86 -10.71
CA GLU A 108 -2.98 -13.19 -10.96
C GLU A 108 -4.47 -13.26 -10.61
N ILE A 109 -4.90 -12.55 -9.56
CA ILE A 109 -6.31 -12.45 -9.15
C ILE A 109 -7.07 -11.31 -9.86
N GLY A 110 -6.46 -10.68 -10.85
CA GLY A 110 -7.08 -9.62 -11.65
C GLY A 110 -7.21 -8.28 -10.94
N VAL A 111 -6.37 -8.02 -9.93
CA VAL A 111 -6.15 -6.67 -9.40
C VAL A 111 -5.05 -6.03 -10.23
N ASN A 112 -5.34 -4.85 -10.79
CA ASN A 112 -4.33 -4.10 -11.50
C ASN A 112 -3.25 -3.65 -10.51
N ALA A 113 -2.01 -4.03 -10.79
CA ALA A 113 -0.80 -3.58 -10.11
C ALA A 113 0.32 -3.48 -11.16
N PRO A 114 1.40 -2.72 -10.94
CA PRO A 114 2.53 -2.67 -11.88
C PRO A 114 3.07 -4.07 -12.21
N GLU A 115 3.54 -4.30 -13.45
CA GLU A 115 4.17 -5.59 -13.78
C GLU A 115 5.39 -5.87 -12.87
N PRO A 116 5.41 -7.02 -12.15
CA PRO A 116 6.46 -7.36 -11.22
C PRO A 116 7.63 -8.04 -11.92
N ILE A 117 8.72 -7.30 -12.10
CA ILE A 117 9.85 -7.74 -12.94
C ILE A 117 10.80 -8.62 -12.13
N GLU A 118 11.49 -8.06 -11.13
CA GLU A 118 12.51 -8.79 -10.36
C GLU A 118 12.71 -8.18 -8.96
N ALA A 119 13.15 -9.00 -8.01
CA ALA A 119 13.77 -8.55 -6.77
C ALA A 119 15.18 -9.16 -6.67
N PHE A 120 16.17 -8.37 -6.24
CA PHE A 120 17.54 -8.84 -6.05
C PHE A 120 18.25 -8.10 -4.92
N GLU A 121 19.35 -8.67 -4.42
CA GLU A 121 20.20 -8.03 -3.42
C GLU A 121 21.36 -7.28 -4.09
N TYR A 122 21.68 -6.09 -3.60
CA TYR A 122 22.88 -5.33 -3.98
C TYR A 122 23.52 -4.72 -2.73
N ASP A 123 24.74 -5.13 -2.40
CA ASP A 123 25.51 -4.64 -1.23
C ASP A 123 24.70 -4.61 0.09
N GLY A 124 23.90 -5.66 0.36
CA GLY A 124 23.06 -5.76 1.56
C GLY A 124 21.74 -4.97 1.50
N MET A 125 21.43 -4.33 0.37
CA MET A 125 20.14 -3.68 0.10
C MET A 125 19.24 -4.63 -0.69
N GLY A 126 17.94 -4.56 -0.42
CA GLY A 126 16.93 -5.16 -1.29
C GLY A 126 16.57 -4.18 -2.41
N VAL A 127 16.52 -4.67 -3.64
CA VAL A 127 16.11 -3.90 -4.81
C VAL A 127 14.91 -4.58 -5.42
N LEU A 128 13.78 -3.87 -5.47
CA LEU A 128 12.57 -4.30 -6.17
C LEU A 128 12.44 -3.50 -7.46
N VAL A 129 12.21 -4.20 -8.58
CA VAL A 129 11.99 -3.61 -9.90
C VAL A 129 10.60 -3.99 -10.39
N LEU A 130 9.79 -2.96 -10.64
CA LEU A 130 8.45 -3.05 -11.21
C LEU A 130 8.39 -2.24 -12.51
N GLU A 131 7.36 -2.47 -13.32
CA GLU A 131 6.98 -1.53 -14.38
C GLU A 131 6.73 -0.14 -13.80
N TYR A 132 7.24 0.88 -14.47
CA TYR A 132 6.84 2.25 -14.21
C TYR A 132 5.53 2.55 -14.94
N ILE A 133 4.51 2.96 -14.20
CA ILE A 133 3.25 3.46 -14.77
C ILE A 133 3.46 4.95 -15.07
N PRO A 134 3.44 5.40 -16.34
CA PRO A 134 3.57 6.81 -16.68
C PRO A 134 2.24 7.55 -16.50
N ASP A 135 2.32 8.88 -16.38
CA ASP A 135 1.16 9.79 -16.35
C ASP A 135 0.08 9.40 -15.32
N PHE A 136 0.51 8.84 -14.20
CA PHE A 136 -0.40 8.48 -13.10
C PHE A 136 -0.69 9.67 -12.19
N GLU A 137 -1.87 9.66 -11.60
CA GLU A 137 -2.27 10.55 -10.50
C GLU A 137 -2.71 9.69 -9.31
N PRO A 138 -2.24 9.97 -8.08
CA PRO A 138 -2.78 9.38 -6.86
C PRO A 138 -4.29 9.66 -6.73
N LEU A 139 -5.04 8.74 -6.12
CA LEU A 139 -6.50 8.84 -6.05
C LEU A 139 -6.98 10.10 -5.30
N ASP A 140 -6.24 10.56 -4.29
CA ASP A 140 -6.56 11.76 -3.49
C ASP A 140 -6.21 13.09 -4.18
N ASP A 141 -5.45 13.05 -5.27
CA ASP A 141 -5.19 14.24 -6.11
C ASP A 141 -6.29 14.45 -7.16
N LEU A 142 -7.16 13.45 -7.38
CA LEU A 142 -8.22 13.50 -8.38
C LEU A 142 -9.46 14.27 -7.90
N PRO A 143 -10.26 14.84 -8.82
CA PRO A 143 -11.55 15.43 -8.48
C PRO A 143 -12.50 14.41 -7.83
N ALA A 144 -13.29 14.85 -6.84
CA ALA A 144 -14.21 13.98 -6.09
C ALA A 144 -15.15 13.13 -6.98
N GLU A 145 -15.63 13.67 -8.11
CA GLU A 145 -16.46 12.91 -9.06
C GLU A 145 -15.71 11.72 -9.69
N THR A 146 -14.41 11.89 -9.94
CA THR A 146 -13.53 10.81 -10.43
C THR A 146 -13.24 9.80 -9.34
N VAL A 147 -12.96 10.25 -8.12
CA VAL A 147 -12.80 9.34 -6.96
C VAL A 147 -14.06 8.52 -6.73
N GLU A 148 -15.24 9.14 -6.76
CA GLU A 148 -16.52 8.46 -6.59
C GLU A 148 -16.73 7.41 -7.69
N ARG A 149 -16.38 7.74 -8.94
CA ARG A 149 -16.47 6.80 -10.08
C ARG A 149 -15.56 5.58 -9.90
N HIS A 150 -14.35 5.75 -9.36
CA HIS A 150 -13.40 4.66 -9.11
C HIS A 150 -13.65 3.90 -7.80
N SER A 151 -14.41 4.47 -6.85
CA SER A 151 -14.65 3.85 -5.55
C SER A 151 -15.20 2.42 -5.60
N PRO A 152 -16.10 2.01 -6.54
CA PRO A 152 -16.50 0.62 -6.65
C PRO A 152 -15.32 -0.30 -7.03
N THR A 153 -14.44 0.15 -7.91
CA THR A 153 -13.24 -0.61 -8.32
C THR A 153 -12.25 -0.78 -7.17
N VAL A 154 -12.09 0.24 -6.32
CA VAL A 154 -11.29 0.13 -5.08
C VAL A 154 -11.78 -1.03 -4.22
N PHE A 155 -13.09 -1.08 -3.95
CA PHE A 155 -13.67 -2.14 -3.11
C PHE A 155 -13.72 -3.50 -3.82
N ASP A 156 -13.87 -3.54 -5.15
CA ASP A 156 -13.72 -4.77 -5.93
C ASP A 156 -12.31 -5.35 -5.80
N PHE A 157 -11.28 -4.52 -5.91
CA PHE A 157 -9.89 -4.96 -5.79
C PHE A 157 -9.59 -5.48 -4.38
N LEU A 158 -9.98 -4.73 -3.34
CA LEU A 158 -9.84 -5.19 -1.95
C LEU A 158 -10.57 -6.51 -1.74
N HIS A 159 -11.79 -6.65 -2.24
CA HIS A 159 -12.58 -7.87 -2.09
C HIS A 159 -11.88 -9.06 -2.75
N ARG A 160 -11.38 -8.91 -3.98
CA ARG A 160 -10.63 -9.97 -4.67
C ARG A 160 -9.38 -10.38 -3.90
N MET A 161 -8.64 -9.42 -3.34
CA MET A 161 -7.51 -9.72 -2.46
C MET A 161 -7.96 -10.54 -1.26
N HIS A 162 -9.01 -10.11 -0.56
CA HIS A 162 -9.49 -10.78 0.65
C HIS A 162 -10.02 -12.19 0.39
N GLU A 163 -10.64 -12.43 -0.76
CA GLU A 163 -11.12 -13.77 -1.16
C GLU A 163 -9.97 -14.72 -1.50
N ASP A 164 -8.79 -14.19 -1.84
CA ASP A 164 -7.58 -14.97 -2.12
C ASP A 164 -6.59 -15.01 -0.94
N GLY A 165 -7.02 -14.58 0.25
CA GLY A 165 -6.19 -14.59 1.46
C GLY A 165 -5.12 -13.50 1.49
N LEU A 166 -5.23 -12.47 0.65
CA LEU A 166 -4.39 -11.28 0.67
C LEU A 166 -5.11 -10.13 1.36
N ALA A 167 -4.33 -9.23 1.95
CA ALA A 167 -4.81 -7.93 2.42
C ALA A 167 -3.96 -6.85 1.77
N HIS A 168 -4.45 -5.62 1.70
CA HIS A 168 -3.58 -4.49 1.34
C HIS A 168 -2.69 -4.13 2.55
N GLY A 169 -3.26 -4.08 3.76
CA GLY A 169 -2.58 -3.87 5.03
C GLY A 169 -2.05 -2.47 5.29
N ASP A 170 -2.12 -1.59 4.29
CA ASP A 170 -1.73 -0.20 4.38
C ASP A 170 -2.49 0.65 3.35
N PHE A 171 -3.78 0.37 3.18
CA PHE A 171 -4.58 1.11 2.23
C PHE A 171 -4.57 2.61 2.56
N ARG A 172 -4.16 3.41 1.57
CA ARG A 172 -4.19 4.87 1.53
C ARG A 172 -4.42 5.31 0.09
N CYS A 173 -5.03 6.47 -0.12
CA CYS A 173 -5.27 6.98 -1.49
C CYS A 173 -3.97 7.18 -2.29
N GLU A 174 -2.86 7.51 -1.64
CA GLU A 174 -1.53 7.56 -2.27
C GLU A 174 -1.03 6.22 -2.83
N ASN A 175 -1.54 5.10 -2.31
CA ASN A 175 -1.21 3.75 -2.79
C ASN A 175 -2.18 3.27 -3.88
N VAL A 176 -3.06 4.16 -4.34
CA VAL A 176 -4.01 3.90 -5.42
C VAL A 176 -3.71 4.87 -6.55
N LEU A 177 -3.13 4.36 -7.62
CA LEU A 177 -2.75 5.16 -8.78
C LEU A 177 -3.84 5.06 -9.84
N VAL A 178 -4.14 6.17 -10.51
CA VAL A 178 -5.00 6.18 -11.69
C VAL A 178 -4.18 6.64 -12.89
N ALA A 179 -4.13 5.81 -13.92
CA ALA A 179 -3.48 6.13 -15.18
C ALA A 179 -4.39 5.69 -16.33
N HIS A 180 -4.66 6.58 -17.29
CA HIS A 180 -5.52 6.28 -18.44
C HIS A 180 -6.93 5.76 -18.07
N ASP A 181 -7.50 6.23 -16.95
CA ASP A 181 -8.79 5.80 -16.36
C ASP A 181 -8.78 4.35 -15.81
N ASP A 182 -7.61 3.71 -15.78
CA ASP A 182 -7.39 2.44 -15.08
C ASP A 182 -6.81 2.70 -13.68
N LEU A 183 -7.36 2.01 -12.69
CA LEU A 183 -6.92 2.06 -11.30
C LEU A 183 -5.88 0.96 -11.05
N TYR A 184 -4.85 1.25 -10.25
CA TYR A 184 -3.79 0.33 -9.85
C TYR A 184 -3.56 0.39 -8.34
N PHE A 185 -3.34 -0.75 -7.71
CA PHE A 185 -2.82 -0.84 -6.34
C PHE A 185 -1.31 -1.03 -6.34
N ILE A 186 -0.65 -0.35 -5.40
CA ILE A 186 0.77 -0.53 -5.09
C ILE A 186 0.93 -0.81 -3.59
N ASP A 187 2.10 -1.29 -3.19
CA ASP A 187 2.51 -1.39 -1.77
C ASP A 187 1.60 -2.29 -0.90
N ALA A 188 1.01 -3.32 -1.50
CA ALA A 188 0.26 -4.34 -0.76
C ALA A 188 1.21 -5.26 0.03
N THR A 189 0.74 -5.72 1.20
CA THR A 189 1.48 -6.65 2.07
C THR A 189 0.77 -7.99 2.20
N SER A 190 1.51 -9.07 2.48
CA SER A 190 0.88 -10.34 2.88
C SER A 190 0.48 -10.34 4.35
N VAL A 191 -0.60 -11.05 4.66
CA VAL A 191 -1.09 -11.31 6.03
C VAL A 191 -1.07 -12.81 6.29
N ARG A 192 -1.03 -13.19 7.57
CA ARG A 192 -1.16 -14.59 7.96
C ARG A 192 -2.57 -15.10 7.66
N GLU A 193 -2.67 -16.37 7.25
CA GLU A 193 -3.95 -17.00 6.85
C GLU A 193 -4.99 -16.97 7.99
N GLU A 194 -4.56 -17.17 9.24
CA GLU A 194 -5.47 -17.12 10.40
C GLU A 194 -5.98 -15.71 10.75
N ALA A 195 -5.43 -14.67 10.09
CA ALA A 195 -5.72 -13.26 10.35
C ALA A 195 -6.56 -12.58 9.26
N ILE A 196 -7.02 -13.32 8.24
CA ILE A 196 -7.64 -12.71 7.05
C ILE A 196 -8.95 -11.96 7.34
N SER A 197 -9.77 -12.45 8.27
CA SER A 197 -11.03 -11.80 8.66
C SER A 197 -10.78 -10.42 9.28
N ASP A 198 -9.81 -10.32 10.18
CA ASP A 198 -9.48 -9.07 10.85
C ASP A 198 -8.71 -8.14 9.90
N ALA A 199 -7.86 -8.68 9.03
CA ALA A 199 -7.21 -7.91 7.98
C ALA A 199 -8.21 -7.32 6.97
N ARG A 200 -9.27 -8.08 6.61
CA ARG A 200 -10.38 -7.61 5.78
C ARG A 200 -11.09 -6.42 6.43
N ALA A 201 -11.50 -6.57 7.69
CA ALA A 201 -12.18 -5.51 8.43
C ALA A 201 -11.29 -4.26 8.58
N TYR A 202 -9.99 -4.46 8.81
CA TYR A 202 -9.00 -3.38 8.88
C TYR A 202 -8.83 -2.63 7.56
N ASP A 203 -8.64 -3.34 6.44
CA ASP A 203 -8.51 -2.74 5.11
C ASP A 203 -9.78 -1.98 4.73
N LEU A 204 -10.94 -2.55 5.00
CA LEU A 204 -12.23 -1.93 4.74
C LEU A 204 -12.39 -0.64 5.56
N ALA A 205 -11.97 -0.62 6.83
CA ALA A 205 -11.95 0.57 7.65
C ALA A 205 -10.97 1.64 7.12
N CYS A 206 -9.77 1.23 6.67
CA CYS A 206 -8.80 2.14 6.04
C CYS A 206 -9.36 2.74 4.76
N ALA A 207 -9.97 1.93 3.88
CA ALA A 207 -10.55 2.39 2.62
C ALA A 207 -11.75 3.32 2.81
N LEU A 208 -12.65 3.00 3.74
CA LEU A 208 -13.75 3.90 4.11
C LEU A 208 -13.22 5.21 4.70
N GLY A 209 -12.23 5.15 5.60
CA GLY A 209 -11.62 6.33 6.20
C GLY A 209 -10.84 7.19 5.20
N ALA A 210 -10.22 6.59 4.19
CA ALA A 210 -9.50 7.31 3.15
C ALA A 210 -10.43 7.95 2.11
N LEU A 211 -11.57 7.32 1.81
CA LEU A 211 -12.54 7.82 0.82
C LEU A 211 -13.53 8.83 1.42
N GLU A 212 -13.87 8.73 2.71
CA GLU A 212 -14.85 9.62 3.36
C GLU A 212 -14.52 11.11 3.20
N PRO A 213 -13.28 11.59 3.39
CA PRO A 213 -12.95 13.00 3.20
C PRO A 213 -13.07 13.47 1.75
N LEU A 214 -12.95 12.56 0.79
CA LEU A 214 -12.93 12.87 -0.64
C LEU A 214 -14.32 12.93 -1.25
N ILE A 215 -15.18 11.97 -0.89
CA ILE A 215 -16.52 11.80 -1.50
C ILE A 215 -17.66 11.79 -0.48
N GLY A 216 -17.37 11.75 0.81
CA GLY A 216 -18.33 11.62 1.89
C GLY A 216 -18.65 10.16 2.25
N ALA A 217 -19.15 9.94 3.47
CA ALA A 217 -19.44 8.61 3.98
C ALA A 217 -20.53 7.85 3.18
N PRO A 218 -21.68 8.46 2.79
CA PRO A 218 -22.72 7.72 2.08
C PRO A 218 -22.28 7.09 0.74
N PRO A 219 -21.60 7.80 -0.19
CA PRO A 219 -21.13 7.20 -1.42
C PRO A 219 -20.01 6.18 -1.19
N ALA A 220 -19.07 6.43 -0.26
CA ALA A 220 -18.01 5.46 0.08
C ALA A 220 -18.60 4.13 0.60
N VAL A 221 -19.51 4.18 1.57
CA VAL A 221 -20.21 2.99 2.08
C VAL A 221 -21.06 2.34 0.99
N SER A 222 -21.67 3.13 0.11
CA SER A 222 -22.45 2.59 -0.99
C SER A 222 -21.61 1.86 -2.05
N ALA A 223 -20.36 2.25 -2.24
CA ALA A 223 -19.42 1.56 -3.11
C ALA A 223 -18.95 0.25 -2.46
N ALA A 224 -18.59 0.28 -1.17
CA ALA A 224 -18.20 -0.89 -0.40
C ALA A 224 -19.29 -1.98 -0.38
N ALA A 225 -20.54 -1.57 -0.15
CA ALA A 225 -21.70 -2.47 -0.09
C ALA A 225 -22.05 -3.15 -1.42
N ARG A 226 -21.33 -2.87 -2.52
CA ARG A 226 -21.46 -3.64 -3.77
C ARG A 226 -20.70 -4.97 -3.73
N HIS A 227 -19.70 -5.05 -2.85
CA HIS A 227 -18.78 -6.19 -2.76
C HIS A 227 -18.84 -6.86 -1.39
N TYR A 228 -19.05 -6.08 -0.32
CA TYR A 228 -19.11 -6.58 1.05
C TYR A 228 -20.54 -6.64 1.57
N ASP A 229 -20.82 -7.65 2.39
CA ASP A 229 -22.09 -7.78 3.07
C ASP A 229 -22.20 -6.87 4.32
N THR A 230 -23.40 -6.77 4.87
CA THR A 230 -23.66 -5.93 6.06
C THR A 230 -22.82 -6.33 7.27
N SER A 231 -22.57 -7.63 7.48
CA SER A 231 -21.79 -8.11 8.62
C SER A 231 -20.32 -7.74 8.50
N GLU A 232 -19.77 -7.76 7.28
CA GLU A 232 -18.41 -7.33 6.99
C GLU A 232 -18.25 -5.81 7.14
N LEU A 233 -19.23 -5.02 6.67
CA LEU A 233 -19.27 -3.58 6.88
C LEU A 233 -19.31 -3.21 8.37
N LEU A 234 -20.12 -3.93 9.17
CA LEU A 234 -20.19 -3.74 10.62
C LEU A 234 -18.88 -4.14 11.32
N ALA A 235 -18.21 -5.20 10.87
CA ALA A 235 -16.91 -5.61 11.42
C ALA A 235 -15.83 -4.53 11.22
N ALA A 236 -15.85 -3.82 10.09
CA ALA A 236 -14.93 -2.71 9.84
C ALA A 236 -15.08 -1.55 10.85
N GLU A 237 -16.27 -1.38 11.44
CA GLU A 237 -16.48 -0.32 12.43
C GLU A 237 -15.62 -0.47 13.69
N GLU A 238 -15.21 -1.70 14.03
CA GLU A 238 -14.34 -1.97 15.18
C GLU A 238 -12.94 -1.38 14.98
N PHE A 239 -12.52 -1.18 13.72
CA PHE A 239 -11.22 -0.64 13.38
C PHE A 239 -11.23 0.87 13.09
N LEU A 240 -12.39 1.50 12.86
CA LEU A 240 -12.46 2.93 12.49
C LEU A 240 -11.78 3.83 13.53
N ASP A 241 -12.00 3.59 14.82
CA ASP A 241 -11.39 4.42 15.88
C ASP A 241 -9.87 4.25 15.90
N PHE A 242 -9.36 3.06 15.60
CA PHE A 242 -7.94 2.79 15.50
C PHE A 242 -7.32 3.47 14.27
N VAL A 243 -7.97 3.35 13.11
CA VAL A 243 -7.52 4.00 11.87
C VAL A 243 -7.50 5.52 12.06
N ASN A 244 -8.48 6.11 12.75
CA ASN A 244 -8.56 7.55 12.97
C ASN A 244 -7.51 8.13 13.96
N ILE A 245 -6.77 7.26 14.67
CA ILE A 245 -5.62 7.71 15.50
C ILE A 245 -4.35 7.87 14.63
N ARG A 246 -4.33 7.27 13.44
CA ARG A 246 -3.18 7.34 12.55
C ARG A 246 -3.03 8.75 11.97
N PRO A 247 -1.81 9.31 11.93
CA PRO A 247 -1.58 10.68 11.45
C PRO A 247 -1.86 10.89 9.96
N ASP A 248 -1.92 9.79 9.19
CA ASP A 248 -2.17 9.73 7.76
C ASP A 248 -3.66 9.55 7.41
N HIS A 249 -4.55 9.53 8.40
CA HIS A 249 -5.99 9.44 8.21
C HIS A 249 -6.68 10.54 9.03
N ASP A 250 -7.54 11.34 8.38
CA ASP A 250 -8.36 12.37 9.03
C ASP A 250 -9.78 12.31 8.48
N PHE A 251 -10.67 11.60 9.18
CA PHE A 251 -12.02 11.32 8.69
C PHE A 251 -13.05 11.30 9.82
N ALA A 252 -14.32 11.47 9.43
CA ALA A 252 -15.44 11.48 10.36
C ALA A 252 -15.96 10.05 10.61
N ALA A 253 -15.30 9.31 11.51
CA ALA A 253 -15.69 7.92 11.85
C ALA A 253 -17.19 7.76 12.22
N ALA A 254 -17.78 8.74 12.92
CA ALA A 254 -19.19 8.73 13.27
C ALA A 254 -20.14 8.80 12.05
N GLU A 255 -19.75 9.52 10.98
CA GLU A 255 -20.53 9.60 9.74
C GLU A 255 -20.46 8.28 8.98
N ILE A 256 -19.33 7.59 8.99
CA ILE A 256 -19.17 6.25 8.41
C ILE A 256 -20.07 5.24 9.12
N ARG A 257 -19.98 5.15 10.46
CA ARG A 257 -20.85 4.27 11.27
C ARG A 257 -22.33 4.55 10.98
N GLY A 258 -22.73 5.81 11.01
CA GLY A 258 -24.11 6.20 10.71
C GLY A 258 -24.56 5.88 9.28
N ALA A 259 -23.65 5.83 8.31
CA ALA A 259 -23.94 5.41 6.93
C ALA A 259 -24.04 3.88 6.79
N VAL A 260 -23.22 3.11 7.52
CA VAL A 260 -23.30 1.64 7.59
C VAL A 260 -24.61 1.21 8.28
N GLU A 261 -24.93 1.78 9.45
CA GLU A 261 -26.15 1.49 10.21
C GLU A 261 -27.44 1.74 9.42
N LYS A 262 -27.50 2.82 8.61
CA LYS A 262 -28.68 3.12 7.77
C LYS A 262 -28.93 2.08 6.69
N ARG A 263 -27.94 1.25 6.37
CA ARG A 263 -27.97 0.25 5.31
C ARG A 263 -28.24 -1.17 5.84
N ALA A 264 -27.90 -1.42 7.10
CA ALA A 264 -28.17 -2.66 7.83
C ALA A 264 -29.67 -2.82 8.14
#